data_AF-A0A6J4QR79-F1
#
_entry.id   AF-A0A6J4QR79-F1
#
_cell.length_a   1.000
_cell.length_b   1.000
_cell.length_c   1.000
_cell.angle_alpha   90.00
_cell.angle_beta   90.00
_cell.angle_gamma   90.00
#
_symmetry.space_group_name_H-M   'P 1'
#
loop_
_entity.id
_entity.type
_entity.pdbx_description
1 polymer ?
#
loop_
_entity_poly.entity_id
_entity_poly.type
_entity_poly.pdbx_seq_one_letter_code
_entity_poly.pdbx_strand_id
1 'polypeptide(L)' 'MRPQNTFDWIAFVFLIIGAFAWGFFVTDINILDVALEAIADPLDDLVFILIFLSGLYWIFRVFGERSR' A
#
# COMPACT_ATOMS: atom_id res chain seq x y z
N MET A 1 11.51 11.42 -2.07
CA MET A 1 10.60 12.49 -1.63
C MET A 1 10.15 12.18 -0.22
N ARG A 2 9.97 13.19 0.62
CA ARG A 2 9.41 13.02 1.98
C ARG A 2 7.91 13.30 1.93
N PRO A 3 7.06 12.60 2.71
CA PRO A 3 5.66 12.97 2.89
C PRO A 3 5.53 14.41 3.42
N GLN A 4 4.66 15.21 2.83
CA GLN A 4 4.45 16.63 3.15
C GLN A 4 3.07 16.91 3.74
N ASN A 5 2.06 16.10 3.40
CA ASN A 5 0.69 16.24 3.88
C ASN A 5 0.12 14.90 4.38
N THR A 6 -1.10 14.94 4.93
CA THR A 6 -1.78 13.76 5.47
C THR A 6 -1.99 12.66 4.43
N PHE A 7 -2.36 13.00 3.19
CA PHE A 7 -2.53 12.01 2.12
C PHE A 7 -1.22 11.32 1.75
N ASP A 8 -0.11 12.06 1.73
CA ASP A 8 1.21 11.48 1.52
C ASP A 8 1.55 10.46 2.59
N TRP A 9 1.26 10.78 3.85
CA TRP A 9 1.51 9.90 4.97
C TRP A 9 0.64 8.64 4.90
N ILE A 10 -0.64 8.78 4.56
CA ILE A 10 -1.55 7.65 4.36
C ILE A 10 -1.01 6.74 3.25
N ALA A 11 -0.69 7.30 2.08
CA ALA A 11 -0.13 6.54 0.96
C ALA A 11 1.21 5.88 1.32
N PHE A 12 2.05 6.56 2.10
CA PHE A 12 3.32 6.02 2.58
C PHE A 12 3.14 4.84 3.54
N VAL A 13 2.17 4.92 4.45
CA VAL A 13 1.84 3.81 5.35
C VAL A 13 1.36 2.60 4.54
N PHE A 14 0.48 2.80 3.55
CA PHE A 14 0.07 1.71 2.66
C PHE A 14 1.24 1.10 1.89
N LEU A 15 2.23 1.90 1.46
CA LEU A 15 3.45 1.33 0.86
C LEU A 15 4.24 0.45 1.83
N ILE A 16 4.35 0.85 3.10
CA ILE A 16 5.02 0.04 4.12
C ILE A 16 4.25 -1.28 4.32
N ILE A 17 2.93 -1.21 4.46
CA ILE A 17 2.08 -2.40 4.56
C ILE A 17 2.27 -3.30 3.34
N GLY A 18 2.29 -2.73 2.13
CA GLY A 18 2.54 -3.46 0.88
C GLY A 18 3.92 -4.13 0.85
N ALA A 19 4.96 -3.48 1.36
CA ALA A 19 6.29 -4.06 1.45
C ALA A 19 6.32 -5.29 2.39
N PHE A 20 5.65 -5.22 3.54
CA PHE A 20 5.50 -6.37 4.42
C PHE A 20 4.64 -7.47 3.79
N ALA A 21 3.50 -7.11 3.19
CA ALA A 21 2.62 -8.06 2.52
C ALA A 21 3.36 -8.82 1.42
N TRP A 22 4.16 -8.13 0.60
CA TRP A 22 5.02 -8.78 -0.40
C TRP A 22 6.08 -9.69 0.23
N GLY A 23 6.71 -9.28 1.34
CA GLY A 23 7.67 -10.12 2.05
C GLY A 23 7.07 -11.43 2.57
N PHE A 24 5.85 -11.39 3.12
CA PHE A 24 5.12 -12.60 3.52
C PHE A 24 4.67 -13.44 2.32
N PHE A 25 4.29 -12.79 1.22
CA PHE A 25 3.89 -13.49 0.01
C PHE A 25 5.02 -14.37 -0.57
N VAL A 26 6.28 -13.95 -0.44
CA VAL A 26 7.46 -14.77 -0.80
C VAL A 26 7.55 -16.07 0.02
N THR A 27 6.92 -16.12 1.20
CA THR A 27 6.82 -17.32 2.05
C THR A 27 5.51 -18.09 1.87
N ASP A 28 4.79 -17.84 0.77
CA ASP A 28 3.48 -18.44 0.47
C ASP A 28 2.39 -18.10 1.52
N ILE A 29 2.53 -16.98 2.24
CA ILE A 29 1.57 -16.50 3.24
C ILE A 29 0.95 -15.18 2.79
N ASN A 30 -0.38 -15.14 2.69
CA ASN A 30 -1.12 -13.88 2.57
C ASN A 30 -1.38 -13.31 3.97
N ILE A 31 -0.50 -12.43 4.44
CA ILE A 31 -0.61 -11.85 5.79
C ILE A 31 -1.82 -10.94 5.96
N LEU A 32 -2.32 -10.33 4.88
CA LEU A 32 -3.49 -9.46 4.95
C LEU A 32 -4.76 -10.30 5.13
N ASP A 33 -4.90 -11.37 4.38
CA ASP A 33 -5.97 -12.37 4.55
C ASP A 33 -5.97 -12.91 6.00
N VAL A 34 -4.83 -13.44 6.47
CA VAL A 34 -4.68 -13.94 7.86
C VAL A 34 -5.07 -12.89 8.93
N ALA A 35 -4.80 -11.61 8.69
CA ALA A 35 -5.10 -10.55 9.64
C ALA A 35 -6.53 -10.00 9.54
N LEU A 36 -7.16 -10.05 8.36
CA LEU A 36 -8.40 -9.33 8.05
C LEU A 36 -9.61 -10.25 7.82
N GLU A 37 -9.39 -11.53 7.50
CA GLU A 37 -10.44 -12.55 7.32
C GLU A 37 -11.36 -12.62 8.56
N ALA A 38 -10.78 -12.51 9.77
CA ALA A 38 -11.52 -12.49 11.03
C ALA A 38 -12.52 -11.32 11.17
N ILE A 39 -12.35 -10.25 10.38
CA ILE A 39 -13.22 -9.07 10.40
C ILE A 39 -14.23 -9.17 9.25
N ALA A 40 -13.75 -9.35 8.02
CA ALA A 40 -14.56 -9.57 6.84
C ALA A 40 -13.67 -9.98 5.64
N ASP A 41 -14.03 -11.07 4.95
CA ASP A 41 -13.38 -11.57 3.73
C ASP A 41 -12.98 -10.48 2.73
N PRO A 42 -13.83 -9.52 2.30
CA PRO A 42 -13.45 -8.58 1.25
C PRO A 42 -12.46 -7.47 1.68
N LEU A 43 -11.99 -7.46 2.93
CA LEU A 43 -11.13 -6.39 3.43
C LEU A 43 -9.69 -6.49 2.96
N ASP A 44 -9.14 -7.69 2.78
CA ASP A 44 -7.77 -7.85 2.30
C ASP A 44 -7.64 -7.36 0.84
N ASP A 45 -8.60 -7.71 -0.02
CA ASP A 45 -8.74 -7.20 -1.39
C ASP A 45 -8.78 -5.67 -1.43
N LEU A 46 -9.58 -5.06 -0.56
CA LEU A 46 -9.67 -3.61 -0.46
C LEU A 46 -8.32 -2.99 -0.08
N VAL A 47 -7.62 -3.58 0.89
CA VAL A 47 -6.30 -3.09 1.33
C VAL A 47 -5.27 -3.25 0.21
N PHE A 48 -5.28 -4.36 -0.53
CA PHE A 48 -4.42 -4.53 -1.71
C PHE A 48 -4.68 -3.47 -2.78
N ILE A 49 -5.93 -3.12 -3.06
CA ILE A 49 -6.29 -2.02 -3.97
C ILE A 49 -5.71 -0.69 -3.46
N LEU A 50 -5.84 -0.40 -2.16
CA LEU A 50 -5.30 0.83 -1.56
C LEU A 50 -3.77 0.89 -1.62
N ILE A 51 -3.08 -0.24 -1.42
CA ILE A 51 -1.64 -0.37 -1.60
C ILE A 51 -1.25 -0.05 -3.05
N PHE A 52 -1.94 -0.66 -4.02
CA PHE A 52 -1.68 -0.43 -5.44
C PHE A 52 -1.87 1.05 -5.82
N LEU A 53 -2.99 1.66 -5.44
CA LEU A 53 -3.27 3.07 -5.69
C LEU A 53 -2.23 3.99 -5.03
N SER A 54 -1.77 3.64 -3.82
CA SER A 54 -0.71 4.37 -3.13
C SER A 54 0.62 4.29 -3.86
N GLY A 55 0.97 3.12 -4.42
CA GLY A 55 2.12 2.96 -5.30
C GLY A 55 2.05 3.85 -6.54
N LEU A 56 0.91 3.85 -7.24
CA LEU A 56 0.68 4.73 -8.39
C LEU A 56 0.78 6.21 -8.00
N TYR A 57 0.21 6.60 -6.86
CA TYR A 57 0.30 7.96 -6.34
C TYR A 57 1.74 8.41 -6.13
N TRP A 58 2.58 7.56 -5.52
CA TRP A 58 3.99 7.88 -5.30
C TRP A 58 4.81 7.93 -6.60
N ILE A 59 4.54 7.04 -7.56
CA ILE A 59 5.13 7.13 -8.91
C ILE A 59 4.76 8.47 -9.54
N PHE A 60 3.46 8.82 -9.54
CA PHE A 60 3.01 10.11 -10.09
C PHE A 60 3.65 11.30 -9.40
N ARG A 61 3.79 11.30 -8.07
CA ARG A 61 4.49 12.37 -7.36
C ARG A 61 5.95 12.51 -7.79
N VAL A 62 6.68 11.41 -7.83
CA VAL A 62 8.12 11.42 -8.14
C VAL A 62 8.41 11.90 -9.56
N PHE A 63 7.60 11.49 -10.54
CA PHE A 63 7.83 11.79 -11.95
C PHE A 63 7.01 12.99 -12.47
N GLY A 64 5.83 13.22 -11.91
CA GLY A 64 4.93 14.31 -12.27
C GLY A 64 5.40 15.67 -11.74
N GLU A 65 5.95 15.73 -10.52
CA GLU A 65 6.54 16.98 -9.99
C GLU A 65 7.83 17.36 -10.73
N ARG A 66 8.58 16.41 -11.30
CA ARG A 66 9.79 16.71 -12.11
C ARG A 66 9.49 17.34 -13.46
N SER A 67 8.26 17.22 -13.96
CA SER A 67 7.87 17.70 -15.28
C SER A 67 7.27 19.12 -15.26
N ARG A 68 7.19 19.76 -14.09
CA ARG A 68 6.76 21.15 -13.89
C ARG A 68 7.92 21.98 -13.37
#